data_AF-A0A940BXF6-F1
#
_entry.id   AF-A0A940BXF6-F1
#
_cell.length_a   1.000
_cell.length_b   1.000
_cell.length_c   1.000
_cell.angle_alpha   90.00
_cell.angle_beta   90.00
_cell.angle_gamma   90.00
#
_symmetry.space_group_name_H-M   'P 1'
#
loop_
_entity.id
_entity.type
_entity.pdbx_description
1 polymer ?
#
loop_
_entity_poly.entity_id
_entity_poly.type
_entity_poly.pdbx_seq_one_letter_code
_entity_poly.pdbx_strand_id
1 'polypeptide(L)'
;MAQLWDFIDKLSSSILAVGGAGAMFVALWKWFKKPDINRDEKLKGHDEMLDNDNKRIKELEEKQVDTEEALQILMKSMLALMSHSIDGNHTDELKKARDDMQEYLIRR
;
A
#
# COMPACT_ATOMS: atom_id res chain seq x y z
N MET A 1 15.50 73.39 -5.16
CA MET A 1 15.25 72.41 -6.25
C MET A 1 16.13 71.17 -6.15
N ALA A 2 17.45 71.27 -5.89
CA ALA A 2 18.34 70.10 -5.83
C ALA A 2 18.03 69.10 -4.69
N GLN A 3 17.71 69.59 -3.49
CA GLN A 3 17.42 68.73 -2.33
C GLN A 3 16.17 67.84 -2.48
N LEU A 4 15.23 68.21 -3.36
CA LEU A 4 13.99 67.44 -3.57
C LEU A 4 14.24 66.20 -4.44
N TRP A 5 15.08 66.32 -5.46
CA TRP A 5 15.47 65.18 -6.31
C TRP A 5 16.33 64.18 -5.53
N ASP A 6 17.28 64.66 -4.73
CA ASP A 6 18.09 63.81 -3.84
C ASP A 6 17.25 63.02 -2.81
N PHE A 7 16.11 63.56 -2.38
CA PHE A 7 15.20 62.88 -1.46
C PHE A 7 14.38 61.78 -2.15
N ILE A 8 13.92 62.04 -3.37
CA ILE A 8 13.15 61.08 -4.18
C ILE A 8 14.03 59.88 -4.56
N ASP A 9 15.28 60.10 -4.95
CA ASP A 9 16.21 59.04 -5.33
C ASP A 9 16.62 58.14 -4.16
N LYS A 10 16.77 58.71 -2.96
CA LYS A 10 17.04 57.94 -1.74
C LYS A 10 15.85 57.06 -1.34
N LEU A 11 14.63 57.57 -1.47
CA LEU A 11 13.41 56.81 -1.16
C LEU A 11 13.21 55.63 -2.12
N SER A 12 13.32 55.85 -3.43
CA SER A 12 13.14 54.78 -4.43
C SER A 12 14.18 53.66 -4.28
N SER A 13 15.44 54.04 -4.04
CA SER A 13 16.54 53.11 -3.80
C SER A 13 16.32 52.28 -2.53
N SER A 14 15.79 52.89 -1.46
CA SER A 14 15.51 52.20 -0.21
C SER A 14 14.37 51.17 -0.32
N ILE A 15 13.31 51.48 -1.07
CA ILE A 15 12.17 50.56 -1.29
C ILE A 15 12.61 49.36 -2.15
N LEU A 16 13.41 49.60 -3.20
CA LEU A 16 13.98 48.55 -4.03
C LEU A 16 14.91 47.62 -3.23
N ALA A 17 15.76 48.19 -2.36
CA ALA A 17 16.65 47.41 -1.50
C ALA A 17 15.90 46.53 -0.50
N VAL A 18 14.87 47.08 0.17
CA VAL A 18 14.08 46.35 1.19
C VAL A 18 13.17 45.29 0.54
N GLY A 19 12.52 45.62 -0.58
CA GLY A 19 11.68 44.69 -1.33
C GLY A 19 12.48 43.54 -1.95
N GLY A 20 13.64 43.85 -2.53
CA GLY A 20 14.57 42.85 -3.08
C GLY A 20 15.10 41.91 -2.00
N ALA A 21 15.49 42.45 -0.84
CA ALA A 21 15.96 41.65 0.30
C ALA A 21 14.87 40.69 0.81
N GLY A 22 13.64 41.15 0.99
CA GLY A 22 12.53 40.31 1.45
C GLY A 22 12.22 39.13 0.52
N ALA A 23 12.24 39.36 -0.80
CA ALA A 23 12.07 38.29 -1.79
C ALA A 23 13.21 37.25 -1.72
N MET A 24 14.45 37.70 -1.53
CA MET A 24 15.60 36.79 -1.33
C MET A 24 15.47 35.96 -0.05
N PHE A 25 15.00 36.55 1.05
CA PHE A 25 14.76 35.82 2.31
C PHE A 25 13.67 34.74 2.16
N VAL A 26 12.55 35.04 1.49
CA VAL A 26 11.50 34.04 1.24
C VAL A 26 11.99 32.93 0.32
N ALA A 27 12.78 33.27 -0.71
CA ALA A 27 13.38 32.27 -1.60
C ALA A 27 14.35 31.34 -0.85
N LEU A 28 15.22 31.90 0.01
CA LEU A 28 16.13 31.15 0.87
C LEU A 28 15.39 30.24 1.85
N TRP A 29 14.34 30.74 2.51
CA TRP A 29 13.52 29.94 3.43
C TRP A 29 12.83 28.79 2.70
N LYS A 30 12.25 29.04 1.52
CA LYS A 30 11.64 28.00 0.69
C LYS A 30 12.66 26.95 0.26
N TRP A 31 13.86 27.36 -0.13
CA TRP A 31 14.92 26.42 -0.53
C TRP A 31 15.39 25.55 0.64
N PHE A 32 15.47 26.12 1.85
CA PHE A 32 15.84 25.39 3.06
C PHE A 32 14.73 24.43 3.54
N LYS A 33 13.45 24.76 3.35
CA LYS A 33 12.31 23.86 3.63
C LYS A 33 12.02 22.83 2.52
N LYS A 34 12.44 23.09 1.28
CA LYS A 34 12.23 22.19 0.13
C LYS A 34 12.76 20.75 0.33
N PRO A 35 13.94 20.50 0.95
CA PRO A 35 14.39 19.15 1.23
C PRO A 35 13.48 18.42 2.22
N ASP A 36 12.90 19.14 3.18
CA ASP A 36 12.01 18.59 4.22
C ASP A 36 10.66 18.17 3.61
N ILE A 37 10.06 19.05 2.80
CA ILE A 37 8.76 18.77 2.15
C ILE A 37 8.85 17.59 1.16
N ASN A 38 9.90 17.53 0.34
CA ASN A 38 10.05 16.41 -0.61
C ASN A 38 10.33 15.08 0.10
N ARG A 39 11.02 15.13 1.25
CA ARG A 39 11.29 13.93 2.04
C ARG A 39 10.02 13.44 2.72
N ASP A 40 9.24 14.34 3.31
CA ASP A 40 7.97 14.01 3.95
C ASP A 40 6.93 13.46 2.96
N GLU A 41 6.85 14.04 1.76
CA GLU A 41 5.99 13.52 0.69
C GLU A 41 6.41 12.12 0.23
N LYS A 42 7.72 11.88 0.07
CA LYS A 42 8.24 10.55 -0.25
C LYS A 42 7.98 9.54 0.86
N LEU A 43 8.18 9.93 2.12
CA LEU A 43 7.92 9.07 3.28
C LEU A 43 6.44 8.71 3.37
N LYS A 44 5.55 9.68 3.20
CA LYS A 44 4.10 9.42 3.12
C LYS A 44 3.73 8.48 1.98
N GLY A 45 4.32 8.66 0.81
CA GLY A 45 4.11 7.77 -0.33
C GLY A 45 4.60 6.34 -0.04
N HIS A 46 5.74 6.18 0.64
CA HIS A 46 6.23 4.87 1.05
C HIS A 46 5.34 4.23 2.13
N ASP A 47 4.86 4.98 3.12
CA ASP A 47 3.96 4.46 4.14
C ASP A 47 2.63 3.97 3.54
N GLU A 48 2.07 4.71 2.59
CA GLU A 48 0.86 4.31 1.87
C GLU A 48 1.08 3.03 1.03
N MET A 49 2.23 2.93 0.36
CA MET A 49 2.60 1.72 -0.38
C MET A 49 2.75 0.51 0.55
N LEU A 50 3.40 0.68 1.71
CA LEU A 50 3.58 -0.38 2.70
C LEU A 50 2.25 -0.85 3.31
N ASP A 51 1.33 0.07 3.60
CA ASP A 51 0.00 -0.29 4.10
C ASP A 51 -0.81 -1.07 3.05
N ASN A 52 -0.74 -0.64 1.78
CA ASN A 52 -1.38 -1.35 0.68
C ASN A 52 -0.78 -2.74 0.45
N ASP A 53 0.54 -2.87 0.49
CA ASP A 53 1.20 -4.17 0.34
C ASP A 53 0.91 -5.08 1.53
N ASN A 54 0.87 -4.57 2.77
CA ASN A 54 0.46 -5.34 3.94
C ASN A 54 -0.98 -5.87 3.82
N LYS A 55 -1.92 -5.07 3.30
CA LYS A 55 -3.29 -5.54 3.01
C LYS A 55 -3.30 -6.65 1.97
N ARG A 56 -2.57 -6.45 0.86
CA ARG A 56 -2.47 -7.45 -0.22
C ARG A 56 -1.86 -8.75 0.25
N ILE A 57 -0.82 -8.70 1.10
CA ILE A 57 -0.19 -9.89 1.66
C ILE A 57 -1.19 -10.64 2.54
N LYS A 58 -1.91 -9.96 3.43
CA LYS A 58 -2.95 -10.60 4.26
C LYS A 58 -4.04 -11.27 3.43
N GLU A 59 -4.54 -10.59 2.39
CA GLU A 59 -5.53 -11.17 1.48
C GLU A 59 -5.00 -12.41 0.75
N LEU A 60 -3.71 -12.43 0.40
CA LEU A 60 -3.07 -13.58 -0.23
C LEU A 60 -2.87 -14.73 0.76
N GLU A 61 -2.48 -14.44 2.00
CA GLU A 61 -2.34 -15.43 3.07
C GLU A 61 -3.69 -16.09 3.38
N GLU A 62 -4.77 -15.32 3.50
CA GLU A 62 -6.12 -15.85 3.70
C GLU A 62 -6.55 -16.77 2.54
N LYS A 63 -6.34 -16.34 1.29
CA LYS A 63 -6.63 -17.17 0.11
C LYS A 63 -5.77 -18.44 0.04
N GLN A 64 -4.54 -18.37 0.52
CA GLN A 64 -3.65 -19.53 0.55
C GLN A 64 -4.16 -20.56 1.55
N VAL A 65 -4.58 -20.14 2.74
CA VAL A 65 -5.20 -21.03 3.75
C VAL A 65 -6.42 -21.74 3.17
N ASP A 66 -7.33 -21.01 2.50
CA ASP A 66 -8.50 -21.61 1.85
C ASP A 66 -8.13 -22.63 0.76
N THR A 67 -7.04 -22.36 0.03
CA THR A 67 -6.55 -23.24 -1.04
C THR A 67 -5.93 -24.52 -0.47
N GLU A 68 -5.19 -24.42 0.62
CA GLU A 68 -4.60 -25.57 1.31
C GLU A 68 -5.67 -26.51 1.87
N GLU A 69 -6.74 -25.96 2.45
CA GLU A 69 -7.88 -26.74 2.93
C GLU A 69 -8.60 -27.46 1.76
N ALA A 70 -8.86 -26.75 0.66
CA ALA A 70 -9.47 -27.33 -0.55
C ALA A 70 -8.64 -28.48 -1.11
N LEU A 71 -7.32 -28.29 -1.22
CA LEU A 71 -6.40 -29.30 -1.73
C LEU A 71 -6.37 -30.53 -0.82
N GLN A 72 -6.37 -30.33 0.50
CA GLN A 72 -6.38 -31.44 1.45
C GLN A 72 -7.62 -32.32 1.28
N ILE A 73 -8.80 -31.70 1.16
CA ILE A 73 -10.07 -32.41 0.98
C ILE A 73 -10.11 -33.12 -0.37
N LEU A 74 -9.63 -32.48 -1.44
CA LEU A 74 -9.52 -33.08 -2.76
C LEU A 74 -8.60 -34.32 -2.76
N MET A 75 -7.43 -34.22 -2.12
CA MET A 75 -6.50 -35.35 -2.01
C MET A 75 -7.09 -36.52 -1.22
N LYS A 76 -7.75 -36.26 -0.10
CA LYS A 76 -8.44 -37.30 0.69
C LYS A 76 -9.55 -37.98 -0.12
N SER A 77 -10.28 -37.20 -0.89
CA SER A 77 -11.36 -37.68 -1.73
C SER A 77 -10.88 -38.53 -2.90
N MET A 78 -9.80 -38.10 -3.54
CA MET A 78 -9.16 -38.85 -4.60
C MET A 78 -8.55 -40.16 -4.08
N LEU A 79 -7.97 -40.14 -2.87
CA LEU A 79 -7.51 -41.36 -2.21
C LEU A 79 -8.66 -42.33 -1.94
N ALA A 80 -9.79 -41.85 -1.41
CA ALA A 80 -10.97 -42.69 -1.17
C ALA A 80 -11.52 -43.29 -2.47
N LEU A 81 -11.55 -42.52 -3.56
CA LEU A 81 -11.91 -43.02 -4.90
C LEU A 81 -10.96 -44.12 -5.38
N MET A 82 -9.64 -43.92 -5.21
CA MET A 82 -8.64 -44.92 -5.58
C MET A 82 -8.79 -46.20 -4.76
N SER A 83 -8.92 -46.08 -3.42
CA SER A 83 -9.13 -47.22 -2.53
C SER A 83 -10.41 -47.98 -2.87
N HIS A 84 -11.51 -47.28 -3.15
CA HIS A 84 -12.74 -47.90 -3.63
C HIS A 84 -12.55 -48.61 -4.98
N SER A 85 -11.82 -48.00 -5.92
CA SER A 85 -11.57 -48.60 -7.24
C SER A 85 -10.70 -49.87 -7.19
N ILE A 86 -9.84 -50.00 -6.17
CA ILE A 86 -8.93 -51.14 -6.01
C ILE A 86 -9.64 -52.30 -5.28
N ASP A 87 -10.30 -52.02 -4.16
CA ASP A 87 -10.85 -53.06 -3.28
C ASP A 87 -12.36 -53.33 -3.48
N GLY A 88 -13.08 -52.43 -4.15
CA GLY A 88 -14.51 -52.55 -4.45
C GLY A 88 -15.46 -52.47 -3.25
N ASN A 89 -14.97 -52.58 -2.02
CA ASN A 89 -15.80 -52.74 -0.81
C ASN A 89 -15.78 -51.52 0.14
N HIS A 90 -14.90 -50.54 -0.09
CA HIS A 90 -14.74 -49.32 0.74
C HIS A 90 -15.77 -48.23 0.40
N THR A 91 -17.06 -48.56 0.48
CA THR A 91 -18.13 -47.60 0.17
C THR A 91 -18.38 -46.57 1.28
N ASP A 92 -17.97 -46.87 2.52
CA ASP A 92 -18.20 -45.98 3.66
C ASP A 92 -17.16 -44.85 3.72
N GLU A 93 -15.89 -45.13 3.41
CA GLU A 93 -14.84 -44.11 3.24
C GLU A 93 -15.16 -43.17 2.08
N LEU A 94 -15.76 -43.70 1.01
CA LEU A 94 -16.19 -42.91 -0.13
C LEU A 94 -17.36 -41.99 0.22
N LYS A 95 -18.34 -42.47 1.00
CA LYS A 95 -19.43 -41.62 1.53
C LYS A 95 -18.87 -40.51 2.41
N LYS A 96 -17.97 -40.85 3.32
CA LYS A 96 -17.34 -39.87 4.22
C LYS A 96 -16.58 -38.80 3.43
N ALA A 97 -15.77 -39.18 2.44
CA ALA A 97 -15.08 -38.22 1.59
C ALA A 97 -16.04 -37.31 0.81
N ARG A 98 -17.18 -37.85 0.35
CA ARG A 98 -18.24 -37.06 -0.28
C ARG A 98 -18.87 -36.08 0.71
N ASP A 99 -19.19 -36.51 1.92
CA ASP A 99 -19.79 -35.66 2.95
C ASP A 99 -18.80 -34.55 3.38
N ASP A 100 -17.52 -34.86 3.56
CA ASP A 100 -16.46 -33.89 3.85
C ASP A 100 -16.32 -32.84 2.72
N MET A 101 -16.39 -33.26 1.45
CA MET A 101 -16.42 -32.35 0.29
C MET A 101 -17.67 -31.47 0.29
N GLN A 102 -18.84 -32.06 0.59
CA GLN A 102 -20.09 -31.33 0.60
C GLN A 102 -20.12 -30.29 1.72
N GLU A 103 -19.62 -30.63 2.91
CA GLU A 103 -19.52 -29.69 4.03
C GLU A 103 -18.60 -28.52 3.70
N TYR A 104 -17.44 -28.78 3.09
CA TYR A 104 -16.53 -27.71 2.64
C TYR A 104 -17.19 -26.79 1.60
N LEU A 105 -17.91 -27.36 0.63
CA LEU A 105 -18.63 -26.58 -0.39
C LEU A 105 -19.82 -25.78 0.15
N ILE A 106 -20.42 -26.21 1.26
CA ILE A 106 -21.52 -25.47 1.93
C ILE A 106 -20.97 -24.37 2.85
N ARG A 107 -19.81 -24.61 3.48
CA ARG A 107 -19.16 -23.66 4.40
C ARG A 107 -18.49 -22.50 3.67
N ARG A 108 -18.10 -22.70 2.41
CA ARG A 108 -17.50 -21.71 1.51
C ARG A 108 -18.55 -20.86 0.79
#